data_AF-A0A0K3BCC5-F1
#
_entry.id   AF-A0A0K3BCC5-F1
#
_cell.length_a   1.000
_cell.length_b   1.000
_cell.length_c   1.000
_cell.angle_alpha   90.00
_cell.angle_beta   90.00
_cell.angle_gamma   90.00
#
_symmetry.space_group_name_H-M   'P 1'
#
loop_
_entity.id
_entity.type
_entity.pdbx_description
1 polymer ?
#
loop_
_entity_poly.entity_id
_entity_poly.type
_entity_poly.pdbx_seq_one_letter_code
_entity_poly.pdbx_strand_id
1 'polypeptide(L)' 'MWRIGFRLWTAWQYVRLAVPGGALTVLVYLGQGASVLFWLLLVGTGAMLLGARVVFVRLDRQEPRLPRASLRRWSR' A
#
# COMPACT_ATOMS: atom_id res chain seq x y z
N MET A 1 18.54 -8.81 1.10
CA MET A 1 18.54 -7.65 0.16
C MET A 1 17.17 -7.39 -0.47
N TRP A 2 16.31 -8.39 -0.70
CA TRP A 2 14.94 -8.23 -1.24
C TRP A 2 14.02 -7.31 -0.43
N ARG A 3 14.04 -7.41 0.91
CA ARG A 3 13.16 -6.61 1.80
C ARG A 3 13.34 -5.10 1.68
N ILE A 4 14.54 -4.61 1.35
CA ILE A 4 14.79 -3.17 1.18
C ILE A 4 14.16 -2.69 -0.14
N GLY A 5 14.37 -3.44 -1.23
CA GLY A 5 13.73 -3.15 -2.52
C GLY A 5 12.20 -3.22 -2.45
N PHE A 6 11.66 -4.21 -1.75
CA PHE A 6 10.22 -4.35 -1.56
C PHE A 6 9.61 -3.20 -0.74
N ARG A 7 10.30 -2.73 0.31
CA ARG A 7 9.87 -1.55 1.08
C ARG A 7 9.90 -0.29 0.24
N LEU A 8 10.95 -0.10 -0.56
CA LEU A 8 11.08 1.06 -1.45
C LEU A 8 9.98 1.07 -2.51
N TRP A 9 9.70 -0.09 -3.11
CA TRP A 9 8.62 -0.26 -4.08
C TRP A 9 7.25 -0.02 -3.43
N THR A 10 7.02 -0.55 -2.24
CA THR A 10 5.76 -0.33 -1.49
C THR A 10 5.57 1.15 -1.16
N ALA A 11 6.62 1.83 -0.69
CA ALA A 11 6.61 3.28 -0.44
C ALA A 11 6.29 4.06 -1.73
N TRP A 12 6.84 3.64 -2.87
CA TRP A 12 6.51 4.24 -4.15
C TRP A 12 5.04 4.06 -4.54
N GLN A 13 4.45 2.88 -4.33
CA GLN A 13 3.02 2.69 -4.56
C GLN A 13 2.16 3.58 -3.65
N TYR A 14 2.57 3.76 -2.40
CA TYR A 14 1.89 4.68 -1.48
C TYR A 14 1.92 6.12 -1.99
N VAL A 15 3.08 6.62 -2.40
CA VAL A 15 3.21 7.97 -2.96
C VAL A 15 2.29 8.11 -4.18
N ARG A 16 2.32 7.13 -5.09
CA ARG A 16 1.52 7.15 -6.31
C ARG A 16 0.00 7.14 -6.05
N LEU A 17 -0.46 6.55 -4.95
CA LEU A 17 -1.89 6.52 -4.57
C LEU A 17 -2.29 7.71 -3.70
N ALA A 18 -1.44 8.07 -2.72
CA ALA A 18 -1.72 9.14 -1.76
C ALA A 18 -1.63 10.53 -2.37
N VAL A 19 -0.71 10.77 -3.31
CA VAL A 19 -0.56 12.07 -3.98
C VAL A 19 -1.81 12.48 -4.76
N PRO A 20 -2.36 11.67 -5.68
CA PRO A 20 -3.56 12.07 -6.42
C PRO A 20 -4.79 12.16 -5.50
N GLY A 21 -5.01 11.20 -4.60
CA GLY A 21 -6.15 11.24 -3.67
C GLY A 21 -6.08 12.42 -2.70
N GLY A 22 -4.89 12.70 -2.17
CA GLY A 22 -4.64 13.86 -1.31
C GLY A 22 -4.79 15.18 -2.05
N ALA A 23 -4.22 15.30 -3.27
CA ALA A 23 -4.36 16.49 -4.09
C ALA A 23 -5.84 16.79 -4.42
N LEU A 24 -6.61 15.76 -4.76
CA LEU A 24 -8.04 15.90 -5.05
C LEU A 24 -8.83 16.32 -3.81
N THR A 25 -8.50 15.76 -2.65
CA THR A 25 -9.09 16.14 -1.36
C THR A 25 -8.77 17.60 -1.00
N VAL A 26 -7.53 18.05 -1.22
CA VAL A 26 -7.11 19.44 -0.99
C VAL A 26 -7.82 20.39 -1.95
N LEU A 27 -7.95 20.04 -3.24
CA LEU A 27 -8.68 20.81 -4.23
C LEU A 27 -10.15 21.02 -3.83
N VAL A 28 -10.82 19.96 -3.37
CA VAL A 28 -12.20 20.07 -2.89
C VAL A 28 -12.28 20.93 -1.64
N TYR A 29 -11.34 20.81 -0.70
CA TYR A 29 -11.31 21.65 0.49
C TYR A 29 -11.13 23.13 0.14
N LEU A 30 -10.24 23.46 -0.79
CA LEU A 30 -10.02 24.85 -1.21
C LEU A 30 -11.23 25.42 -1.97
N GLY A 31 -11.93 24.61 -2.75
CA GLY A 31 -13.09 25.07 -3.53
C GLY A 31 -14.40 25.12 -2.76
N GLN A 32 -14.62 24.20 -1.83
CA GLN A 32 -15.92 24.02 -1.15
C GLN A 32 -15.82 24.03 0.39
N GLY A 33 -14.62 24.14 0.96
CA GLY A 33 -14.41 24.03 2.39
C GLY A 33 -14.68 22.61 2.92
N ALA A 34 -15.09 22.54 4.19
CA ALA A 34 -15.43 21.28 4.88
C ALA A 34 -16.83 20.75 4.48
N SER A 35 -17.05 20.56 3.18
CA SER A 35 -18.30 20.03 2.64
C SER A 35 -18.44 18.53 2.87
N VAL A 36 -19.66 18.00 2.70
CA VAL A 36 -19.91 16.54 2.76
C VAL A 36 -19.03 15.79 1.75
N LEU A 37 -18.83 16.37 0.56
CA LEU A 37 -17.96 15.79 -0.47
C LEU A 37 -16.50 15.71 -0.01
N PHE A 38 -15.99 16.74 0.67
CA PHE A 38 -14.65 16.71 1.26
C PHE A 38 -14.50 15.56 2.25
N TRP A 39 -15.45 15.41 3.18
CA TRP A 39 -15.40 14.32 4.17
C TRP A 39 -15.48 12.94 3.52
N LEU A 40 -16.34 12.78 2.51
CA LEU A 40 -16.43 11.52 1.75
C LEU A 40 -15.13 11.20 1.02
N LEU A 41 -14.50 12.18 0.37
CA LEU A 41 -13.21 12.00 -0.30
C LEU A 41 -12.09 11.69 0.69
N LEU A 42 -12.06 12.37 1.82
CA LEU A 42 -11.07 12.15 2.87
C LEU A 42 -11.18 10.72 3.43
N VAL A 43 -12.39 10.28 3.78
CA VAL A 43 -12.65 8.93 4.28
C VAL A 43 -12.36 7.88 3.20
N GLY A 44 -12.79 8.12 1.97
CA GLY A 44 -12.54 7.21 0.85
C GLY A 44 -11.05 7.02 0.56
N THR A 45 -10.30 8.11 0.48
CA THR A 45 -8.84 8.08 0.28
C THR A 45 -8.15 7.38 1.46
N GLY A 46 -8.58 7.68 2.69
CA GLY A 46 -8.06 7.03 3.89
C GLY A 46 -8.30 5.52 3.91
N ALA A 47 -9.53 5.09 3.61
CA ALA A 47 -9.91 3.68 3.52
C ALA A 47 -9.10 2.94 2.44
N MET A 48 -8.86 3.58 1.30
CA MET A 48 -8.06 3.01 0.22
C MET A 48 -6.60 2.79 0.63
N LEU A 49 -5.99 3.76 1.33
CA LEU A 49 -4.62 3.65 1.86
C LEU A 49 -4.50 2.57 2.95
N LEU A 50 -5.51 2.47 3.82
CA LEU A 50 -5.63 1.41 4.82
C LEU A 50 -5.75 0.02 4.17
N GLY A 51 -6.61 -0.12 3.15
CA GLY A 51 -6.75 -1.36 2.38
C GLY A 51 -5.43 -1.77 1.73
N ALA A 52 -4.74 -0.83 1.08
CA ALA A 52 -3.42 -1.06 0.51
C ALA A 52 -2.41 -1.53 1.58
N ARG A 53 -2.47 -0.98 2.80
CA ARG A 53 -1.61 -1.41 3.92
C ARG A 53 -1.83 -2.84 4.31
N VAL A 54 -3.09 -3.26 4.43
CA VAL A 54 -3.41 -4.65 4.76
C VAL A 54 -2.87 -5.60 3.70
N VAL A 55 -3.03 -5.26 2.42
CA VAL A 55 -2.53 -6.07 1.30
C VAL A 55 -1.00 -6.17 1.32
N PHE A 56 -0.28 -5.05 1.44
CA PHE A 56 1.18 -5.07 1.45
C PHE A 56 1.77 -5.78 2.67
N VAL A 57 1.15 -5.65 3.85
CA VAL A 57 1.56 -6.40 5.04
C VAL A 57 1.33 -7.90 4.87
N ARG A 58 0.22 -8.29 4.21
CA ARG A 58 -0.01 -9.71 3.88
C ARG A 58 1.03 -10.23 2.87
N LEU A 59 1.34 -9.46 1.84
CA LEU A 59 2.37 -9.84 0.86
C LEU A 59 3.76 -10.00 1.51
N ASP A 60 4.17 -9.07 2.38
CA ASP A 60 5.45 -9.15 3.12
C ASP A 60 5.52 -10.41 3.99
N ARG A 61 4.39 -10.83 4.57
CA ARG A 61 4.29 -12.05 5.39
C ARG A 61 4.21 -13.34 4.58
N GLN A 62 3.81 -13.27 3.32
CA GLN A 62 3.70 -14.41 2.41
C GLN A 62 5.01 -14.71 1.67
N GLU A 63 6.14 -14.09 2.03
CA GLU A 63 7.46 -14.53 1.54
C GLU A 63 7.52 -16.06 1.64
N PRO A 64 7.65 -16.78 0.50
CA PRO A 64 7.70 -18.23 0.54
C PRO A 64 8.92 -18.57 1.36
N ARG A 65 8.71 -19.15 2.54
CA ARG A 65 9.70 -19.99 3.16
C ARG A 65 10.00 -21.06 2.13
N LEU A 66 10.99 -20.83 1.27
CA LEU A 66 11.55 -21.84 0.38
C LEU A 66 11.66 -23.09 1.24
N PRO A 67 10.88 -24.15 0.96
CA PRO A 67 10.91 -25.33 1.79
C PRO A 67 12.32 -25.89 1.63
N ARG A 68 13.17 -25.63 2.63
CA ARG A 68 14.54 -26.19 2.72
C ARG A 68 14.55 -27.72 2.58
N ALA A 69 13.37 -28.34 2.69
CA ALA A 69 13.11 -29.74 2.43
C ALA A 69 13.37 -30.20 0.97
N SER A 70 13.29 -29.33 -0.05
CA SER A 70 13.52 -29.77 -1.44
C SER A 70 15.00 -29.97 -1.80
N LEU A 71 15.93 -29.32 -1.09
CA LEU A 71 17.37 -29.44 -1.37
C LEU A 71 17.99 -30.76 -0.88
N ARG A 72 17.39 -31.44 0.11
CA ARG A 72 17.86 -32.77 0.56
C ARG A 72 17.48 -33.93 -0.37
N ARG A 73 16.54 -33.72 -1.29
CA ARG A 73 16.05 -34.80 -2.17
C ARG A 73 16.91 -34.99 -3.42
N TRP A 74 17.81 -34.05 -3.73
CA TRP A 74 18.70 -34.08 -4.90
C TRP A 74 20.14 -34.52 -4.57
N SER A 75 20.41 -34.94 -3.33
CA SER A 75 21.73 -35.41 -2.89
C SER A 75 21.79 -36.93 -2.64
N ARG A 76 20.88 -37.70 -3.23
CA ARG A 76 20.92 -39.17 -3.30
C ARG A 76 20.71 -39.59 -4.73
#